data_AF-A0A8A4TP01-F1
#
_entry.id   AF-A0A8A4TP01-F1
#
_cell.length_a   1.000
_cell.length_b   1.000
_cell.length_c   1.000
_cell.angle_alpha   90.00
_cell.angle_beta   90.00
_cell.angle_gamma   90.00
#
_symmetry.space_group_name_H-M   'P 1'
#
loop_
_entity.id
_entity.type
_entity.pdbx_description
1 polymer ?
#
loop_
_entity_poly.entity_id
_entity_poly.type
_entity_poly.pdbx_seq_one_letter_code
_entity_poly.pdbx_strand_id
1 'polypeptide(L)'
;MSKLTLGIVLGGILGLLDGLSTFFVPEAADMMVQIIVGSTLKGLVTGVIIGYFAVKRKALWTGIFLGLGVGLFLSYLAALMPDPSGQHHYFEIMLPGGILGAVVGFATQKFGRQSAGTANA
;
A
#
# COMPACT_ATOMS: atom_id res chain seq x y z
N MET A 1 -18.01 4.53 3.59
CA MET A 1 -16.79 5.26 4.01
C MET A 1 -16.38 6.22 2.91
N SER A 2 -15.77 7.34 3.28
CA SER A 2 -15.17 8.24 2.30
C SER A 2 -14.06 7.50 1.53
N LYS A 3 -13.78 7.90 0.29
CA LYS A 3 -12.66 7.35 -0.50
C LYS A 3 -11.33 7.43 0.26
N LEU A 4 -11.07 8.53 0.97
CA LEU A 4 -9.86 8.69 1.76
C LEU A 4 -9.79 7.69 2.93
N THR A 5 -10.85 7.62 3.73
CA THR A 5 -10.89 6.70 4.88
C THR A 5 -10.79 5.24 4.43
N LEU A 6 -11.46 4.88 3.33
CA LEU A 6 -11.38 3.54 2.77
C LEU A 6 -9.96 3.21 2.29
N GLY A 7 -9.31 4.13 1.58
CA GLY A 7 -7.93 3.97 1.14
C GLY A 7 -6.98 3.75 2.30
N ILE A 8 -7.06 4.57 3.35
CA ILE A 8 -6.21 4.45 4.55
C ILE A 8 -6.43 3.12 5.26
N VAL A 9 -7.68 2.72 5.49
CA VAL A 9 -7.99 1.48 6.21
C VAL A 9 -7.56 0.26 5.41
N LEU A 10 -7.88 0.20 4.12
CA LEU A 10 -7.46 -0.90 3.26
C LEU A 10 -5.94 -0.95 3.11
N GLY A 11 -5.31 0.21 2.91
CA GLY A 11 -3.86 0.34 2.82
C GLY A 11 -3.16 -0.15 4.08
N GLY A 12 -3.65 0.26 5.26
CA GLY A 12 -3.09 -0.18 6.55
C GLY A 12 -3.26 -1.68 6.79
N ILE A 13 -4.46 -2.22 6.54
CA ILE A 13 -4.71 -3.67 6.71
C ILE A 13 -3.86 -4.49 5.75
N LEU A 14 -3.86 -4.13 4.45
CA LEU A 14 -3.11 -4.87 3.45
C LEU A 14 -1.60 -4.71 3.64
N GLY A 15 -1.11 -3.53 4.03
CA GLY A 15 0.30 -3.32 4.38
C GLY A 15 0.74 -4.08 5.62
N LEU A 16 -0.14 -4.25 6.62
CA LEU A 16 0.12 -5.12 7.75
C LEU A 16 0.22 -6.58 7.29
N LEU A 17 -0.71 -7.06 6.46
CA LEU A 17 -0.66 -8.43 5.93
C LEU A 17 0.59 -8.69 5.09
N ASP A 18 1.04 -7.69 4.31
CA ASP A 18 2.33 -7.72 3.60
C ASP A 18 3.49 -7.93 4.57
N GLY A 19 3.55 -7.14 5.65
CA GLY A 19 4.58 -7.28 6.66
C GLY A 19 4.52 -8.59 7.45
N LEU A 20 3.31 -9.07 7.77
CA LEU A 20 3.09 -10.34 8.45
C LEU A 20 3.46 -11.55 7.57
N SER A 21 3.56 -11.40 6.25
CA SER A 21 4.07 -12.48 5.39
C SER A 21 5.51 -12.89 5.73
N THR A 22 6.26 -12.02 6.40
CA THR A 22 7.61 -12.29 6.93
C THR A 22 7.64 -13.44 7.95
N PHE A 23 6.53 -13.78 8.60
CA PHE A 23 6.48 -14.95 9.48
C PHE A 23 6.76 -16.27 8.74
N PHE A 24 6.66 -16.28 7.41
CA PHE A 24 7.02 -17.43 6.57
C PHE A 24 8.50 -17.42 6.13
N VAL A 25 9.30 -16.43 6.54
CA VAL A 25 10.71 -16.25 6.17
C VAL A 25 11.57 -16.29 7.44
N PRO A 26 12.10 -17.46 7.84
CA PRO A 26 12.93 -17.60 9.04
C PRO A 26 14.15 -16.67 9.07
N GLU A 27 14.71 -16.36 7.91
CA GLU A 27 15.89 -15.51 7.72
C GLU A 27 15.63 -14.06 8.15
N ALA A 28 14.37 -13.62 8.16
CA ALA A 28 13.97 -12.25 8.47
C ALA A 28 13.59 -12.05 9.95
N ALA A 29 13.81 -13.06 10.82
CA ALA A 29 13.40 -13.03 12.22
C ALA A 29 13.95 -11.82 12.99
N ASP A 30 15.24 -11.48 12.77
CA ASP A 30 15.92 -10.38 13.48
C ASP A 30 15.38 -9.00 13.09
N MET A 31 14.80 -8.87 11.89
CA MET A 31 14.25 -7.61 11.36
C MET A 31 12.73 -7.62 11.25
N MET A 32 12.06 -8.67 11.74
CA MET A 32 10.63 -8.90 11.52
C MET A 32 9.77 -7.71 11.96
N VAL A 33 10.05 -7.13 13.13
CA VAL A 33 9.31 -5.96 13.63
C VAL A 33 9.48 -4.76 12.70
N GLN A 34 10.69 -4.52 12.20
CA GLN A 34 10.98 -3.43 11.25
C GLN A 34 10.24 -3.64 9.93
N ILE A 35 10.19 -4.88 9.42
CA ILE A 35 9.48 -5.22 8.18
C ILE A 35 7.97 -5.03 8.35
N ILE A 36 7.39 -5.46 9.48
CA ILE A 36 5.96 -5.30 9.79
C ILE A 36 5.60 -3.81 9.87
N VAL A 37 6.37 -3.03 10.63
CA VAL A 37 6.13 -1.60 10.80
C VAL A 37 6.32 -0.86 9.47
N GLY A 38 7.40 -1.15 8.74
CA GLY A 38 7.69 -0.55 7.44
C GLY A 38 6.60 -0.83 6.41
N SER A 39 6.13 -2.08 6.33
CA SER A 39 5.07 -2.49 5.39
C SER A 39 3.72 -1.88 5.75
N THR A 40 3.40 -1.76 7.04
CA THR A 40 2.19 -1.08 7.51
C THR A 40 2.22 0.41 7.15
N LEU A 41 3.35 1.09 7.40
CA LEU A 41 3.51 2.51 7.06
C LEU A 41 3.42 2.74 5.55
N LYS A 42 4.10 1.91 4.75
CA LYS A 42 3.99 1.90 3.28
C LYS A 42 2.53 1.75 2.83
N GLY A 43 1.81 0.80 3.41
CA GLY A 43 0.40 0.56 3.12
C GLY A 43 -0.49 1.76 3.44
N LEU A 44 -0.29 2.38 4.60
CA LEU A 44 -1.00 3.60 5.00
C LEU A 44 -0.73 4.76 4.02
N VAL A 45 0.55 5.01 3.68
CA VAL A 45 0.94 6.05 2.73
C VAL A 45 0.33 5.80 1.35
N THR A 46 0.35 4.55 0.89
CA THR A 46 -0.33 4.11 -0.35
C THR A 46 -1.82 4.43 -0.30
N GLY A 47 -2.47 4.10 0.81
CA GLY A 47 -3.89 4.36 1.08
C GLY A 47 -4.24 5.85 1.07
N VAL A 48 -3.41 6.70 1.68
CA VAL A 48 -3.58 8.16 1.67
C VAL A 48 -3.49 8.71 0.25
N ILE A 49 -2.44 8.36 -0.50
CA ILE A 49 -2.23 8.84 -1.87
C ILE A 49 -3.39 8.43 -2.77
N ILE A 50 -3.75 7.14 -2.77
CA ILE A 50 -4.86 6.60 -3.56
C ILE A 50 -6.18 7.27 -3.16
N GLY A 51 -6.46 7.33 -1.86
CA GLY A 51 -7.67 7.92 -1.33
C GLY A 51 -7.86 9.38 -1.73
N TYR A 52 -6.80 10.17 -1.65
CA TYR A 52 -6.78 11.57 -2.08
C TYR A 52 -7.03 11.72 -3.59
N PHE A 53 -6.33 10.94 -4.43
CA PHE A 53 -6.50 10.99 -5.88
C PHE A 53 -7.87 10.46 -6.32
N ALA A 54 -8.43 9.49 -5.60
CA ALA A 54 -9.75 8.95 -5.91
C ALA A 54 -10.87 9.97 -5.70
N VAL A 55 -10.69 10.97 -4.84
CA VAL A 55 -11.64 12.09 -4.72
C VAL A 55 -11.62 12.97 -5.99
N LYS A 56 -10.45 13.14 -6.62
CA LYS A 56 -10.26 14.01 -7.80
C LYS A 56 -10.55 13.31 -9.13
N ARG A 57 -10.25 12.02 -9.24
CA ARG A 57 -10.40 11.23 -10.47
C ARG A 57 -11.37 10.07 -10.21
N LYS A 58 -12.41 9.96 -11.05
CA LYS A 58 -13.46 8.93 -10.92
C LYS A 58 -13.16 7.65 -11.71
N ALA A 59 -12.16 7.67 -12.59
CA ALA A 59 -11.87 6.53 -13.46
C ALA A 59 -11.21 5.38 -12.68
N LEU A 60 -11.78 4.18 -12.79
CA LEU A 60 -11.30 2.99 -12.09
C LEU A 60 -9.85 2.64 -12.47
N TRP A 61 -9.51 2.73 -13.75
CA TRP A 61 -8.15 2.51 -14.26
C TRP A 61 -7.11 3.40 -13.60
N THR A 62 -7.46 4.67 -13.32
CA THR A 62 -6.52 5.59 -12.67
C THR A 62 -6.20 5.16 -11.24
N GLY A 63 -7.15 4.56 -10.52
CA GLY A 63 -6.89 4.01 -9.19
C GLY A 63 -5.96 2.81 -9.23
N ILE A 64 -6.18 1.89 -10.19
CA ILE A 64 -5.36 0.68 -10.35
C ILE A 64 -3.92 1.05 -10.69
N PHE A 65 -3.70 1.85 -11.73
CA PHE A 65 -2.34 2.20 -12.17
C PHE A 65 -1.61 3.08 -11.14
N LEU A 66 -2.31 4.02 -10.51
CA LEU A 66 -1.72 4.82 -9.43
C LEU A 66 -1.35 3.92 -8.25
N GLY A 67 -2.25 3.03 -7.85
CA GLY A 67 -2.00 2.12 -6.74
C GLY A 67 -0.85 1.16 -7.01
N LEU A 68 -0.79 0.58 -8.21
CA LEU A 68 0.31 -0.26 -8.65
C LEU A 68 1.64 0.50 -8.65
N GLY A 69 1.66 1.71 -9.23
CA GLY A 69 2.85 2.55 -9.28
C GLY A 69 3.36 2.96 -7.89
N VAL A 70 2.46 3.42 -7.02
CA VAL A 70 2.82 3.82 -5.64
C VAL A 70 3.26 2.61 -4.82
N GLY A 71 2.55 1.49 -4.92
CA GLY A 71 2.89 0.25 -4.22
C GLY A 71 4.26 -0.30 -4.64
N LEU A 72 4.56 -0.31 -5.94
CA LEU A 72 5.88 -0.69 -6.47
C LEU A 72 6.97 0.27 -6.03
N PHE A 73 6.72 1.58 -6.12
CA PHE A 73 7.70 2.60 -5.77
C PHE A 73 8.08 2.55 -4.29
N LEU A 74 7.09 2.48 -3.39
CA LEU A 74 7.38 2.41 -1.96
C LEU A 74 7.99 1.07 -1.55
N SER A 75 7.62 -0.04 -2.22
CA SER A 75 8.24 -1.34 -1.96
C SER A 75 9.67 -1.41 -2.49
N TYR A 76 9.97 -0.73 -3.60
CA TYR A 76 11.33 -0.55 -4.08
C TYR A 76 12.18 0.22 -3.05
N LEU A 77 11.66 1.29 -2.47
CA LEU A 77 12.35 2.02 -1.39
C LEU A 77 12.60 1.13 -0.16
N ALA A 78 11.67 0.23 0.17
CA ALA A 78 11.86 -0.75 1.24
C ALA A 78 12.94 -1.79 0.87
N ALA A 79 12.99 -2.26 -0.38
CA ALA A 79 13.99 -3.20 -0.87
C ALA A 79 15.41 -2.61 -0.99
N LEU A 80 15.56 -1.29 -0.96
CA LEU A 80 16.86 -0.62 -0.85
C LEU A 80 17.45 -0.66 0.56
N MET A 81 16.66 -1.04 1.59
CA MET A 81 17.22 -1.24 2.92
C MET A 81 18.18 -2.43 2.89
N PRO A 82 19.38 -2.31 3.48
CA PRO A 82 20.36 -3.40 3.48
C PRO A 82 19.80 -4.62 4.21
N ASP A 83 19.80 -5.78 3.54
CA ASP A 83 19.56 -7.07 4.17
C ASP A 83 20.86 -7.54 4.85
N PRO A 84 20.85 -7.94 6.14
CA PRO A 84 21.99 -8.56 6.82
C PRO A 84 22.61 -9.74 6.07
N SER A 85 21.84 -10.42 5.22
CA SER A 85 22.26 -11.58 4.41
C SER A 85 22.89 -11.20 3.06
N GLY A 86 22.90 -9.91 2.67
CA GLY A 86 23.50 -9.43 1.42
C GLY A 86 22.74 -9.83 0.14
N GLN A 87 21.59 -10.50 0.25
CA GLN A 87 20.70 -10.84 -0.86
C GLN A 87 19.63 -9.76 -1.01
N HIS A 88 19.52 -9.17 -2.20
CA HIS A 88 18.46 -8.21 -2.45
C HIS A 88 17.23 -8.89 -3.05
N HIS A 89 16.22 -9.15 -2.22
CA HIS A 89 14.92 -9.71 -2.60
C HIS A 89 14.01 -8.66 -3.26
N TYR A 90 14.50 -7.97 -4.29
CA TYR A 90 13.76 -6.89 -4.95
C TYR A 90 12.41 -7.36 -5.49
N PHE A 91 12.37 -8.51 -6.15
CA PHE A 91 11.17 -8.97 -6.82
C PHE A 91 10.12 -9.45 -5.82
N GLU A 92 10.55 -10.19 -4.80
CA GLU A 92 9.72 -10.74 -3.74
C GLU A 92 9.13 -9.66 -2.85
N ILE A 93 9.81 -8.52 -2.68
CA ILE A 93 9.28 -7.37 -1.92
C ILE A 93 8.40 -6.47 -2.79
N MET A 94 8.83 -6.20 -4.03
CA MET A 94 8.12 -5.26 -4.90
C MET A 94 6.79 -5.83 -5.42
N LEU A 95 6.76 -7.11 -5.80
CA LEU A 95 5.59 -7.70 -6.44
C LEU A 95 4.36 -7.71 -5.50
N PRO A 96 4.43 -8.21 -4.25
CA PRO A 96 3.30 -8.18 -3.33
C PRO A 96 2.83 -6.75 -3.04
N GLY A 97 3.76 -5.83 -2.75
CA GLY A 97 3.41 -4.45 -2.46
C GLY A 97 2.77 -3.71 -3.64
N GLY A 98 3.22 -3.98 -4.87
CA GLY A 98 2.59 -3.49 -6.10
C GLY A 98 1.17 -4.01 -6.30
N ILE A 99 0.96 -5.32 -6.11
CA ILE A 99 -0.36 -5.97 -6.21
C ILE A 99 -1.31 -5.39 -5.15
N LEU A 100 -0.87 -5.30 -3.89
CA LEU A 100 -1.67 -4.74 -2.82
C LEU A 100 -2.03 -3.28 -3.10
N GLY A 101 -1.07 -2.48 -3.59
CA GLY A 101 -1.34 -1.11 -4.04
C GLY A 101 -2.41 -1.05 -5.12
N ALA A 102 -2.35 -1.92 -6.13
CA ALA A 102 -3.38 -2.02 -7.17
C ALA A 102 -4.76 -2.40 -6.61
N VAL A 103 -4.80 -3.33 -5.65
CA VAL A 103 -6.03 -3.75 -4.95
C VAL A 103 -6.63 -2.60 -4.14
N VAL A 104 -5.82 -1.88 -3.36
CA VAL A 104 -6.26 -0.67 -2.64
C VAL A 104 -6.79 0.35 -3.63
N GLY A 105 -6.11 0.53 -4.76
CA GLY A 105 -6.50 1.42 -5.87
C GLY A 105 -7.88 1.10 -6.43
N PHE A 106 -8.07 -0.16 -6.81
CA PHE A 106 -9.33 -0.68 -7.31
C PHE A 106 -10.46 -0.52 -6.29
N ALA A 107 -10.25 -1.00 -5.06
CA ALA A 107 -11.27 -1.03 -4.03
C ALA A 107 -11.67 0.39 -3.60
N THR A 108 -10.70 1.30 -3.48
CA THR A 108 -10.95 2.71 -3.14
C THR A 108 -11.76 3.42 -4.22
N GLN A 109 -11.49 3.16 -5.51
CA GLN A 109 -12.27 3.73 -6.61
C GLN A 109 -13.66 3.11 -6.75
N LYS A 110 -13.77 1.79 -6.62
CA LYS A 110 -15.01 1.04 -6.84
C LYS A 110 -16.01 1.18 -5.69
N PHE A 111 -15.51 1.12 -4.45
CA PHE A 111 -16.36 1.06 -3.25
C PHE A 111 -16.34 2.35 -2.41
N GLY A 112 -15.38 3.24 -2.64
CA GLY A 112 -15.27 4.48 -1.90
C GLY A 112 -16.32 5.50 -2.35
N ARG A 113 -17.09 6.01 -1.38
CA ARG A 113 -18.09 7.06 -1.63
C ARG A 113 -17.43 8.43 -1.56
N GLN A 114 -17.86 9.34 -2.42
CA GLN A 114 -17.47 10.75 -2.31
C GLN A 114 -18.15 11.28 -1.03
N SER A 115 -17.34 11.78 -0.09
CA SER A 115 -17.91 12.35 1.14
C SER A 115 -18.71 13.59 0.75
N ALA A 116 -19.98 13.66 1.13
CA ALA A 116 -20.90 14.76 0.80
C ALA A 116 -20.61 16.06 1.60
N GLY A 117 -19.34 16.34 1.91
CA GLY A 117 -18.90 17.38 2.83
C GLY A 117 -18.33 18.64 2.17
N THR A 118 -18.65 18.92 0.90
CA THR A 118 -18.20 20.14 0.21
C THR A 118 -19.27 20.69 -0.73
N ALA A 119 -20.54 20.60 -0.32
CA ALA A 119 -21.65 21.23 -1.03
C ALA A 119 -21.98 22.64 -0.52
N ASN A 120 -21.37 23.11 0.59
CA ASN A 120 -21.55 24.46 1.14
C ASN A 120 -20.22 25.00 1.66
N ALA A 121 -19.42 25.60 0.79
CA ALA A 121 -18.33 26.52 1.15
C ALA A 121 -18.18 27.54 0.03
#